data_AF-A0A223MA01-F1
#
_entry.id   AF-A0A223MA01-F1
#
_cell.length_a   1.000
_cell.length_b   1.000
_cell.length_c   1.000
_cell.angle_alpha   90.00
_cell.angle_beta   90.00
_cell.angle_gamma   90.00
#
_symmetry.space_group_name_H-M   'P 1'
#
loop_
_entity.id
_entity.type
_entity.pdbx_description
1 polymer ?
#
loop_
_entity_poly.entity_id
_entity_poly.type
_entity_poly.pdbx_seq_one_letter_code
_entity_poly.pdbx_strand_id
1 'polypeptide(L)'
;MINSQSNNILDNWNYPFVINRNPFSKIHIVFCHGFNSNHNVFSSTIDSISKKIPLNYYSFTLPGNNLTPASEDQLYLEYYADLTVSFIKKLNLKEVILVGHSMGAAIAALIYKRIPKMIVKIVFIAPMNKANLPLKDFFMKNFFQKHQKKCLNLCQFMNMTKKNIKILNI
;
A
#
# COMPACT_ATOMS: atom_id res chain seq x y z
N MET A 1 16.27 -5.65 -21.21
CA MET A 1 16.93 -6.88 -20.74
C MET A 1 18.07 -6.50 -19.82
N ILE A 2 18.00 -6.87 -18.55
CA ILE A 2 19.15 -6.92 -17.64
C ILE A 2 19.04 -8.25 -16.91
N ASN A 3 19.91 -9.18 -17.28
CA ASN A 3 20.18 -10.38 -16.50
C ASN A 3 21.29 -10.04 -15.52
N SER A 4 21.08 -10.28 -14.22
CA SER A 4 22.18 -10.46 -13.28
C SER A 4 21.73 -11.45 -12.21
N GLN A 5 22.48 -12.54 -12.14
CA GLN A 5 22.30 -13.72 -11.30
C GLN A 5 21.87 -13.37 -9.87
N SER A 6 20.71 -13.88 -9.44
CA SER A 6 20.38 -13.97 -8.02
C SER A 6 20.31 -15.44 -7.63
N ASN A 7 21.20 -15.89 -6.74
CA ASN A 7 20.81 -16.89 -5.75
C ASN A 7 19.47 -16.40 -5.19
N ASN A 8 18.37 -17.12 -5.43
CA ASN A 8 17.02 -16.56 -5.30
C ASN A 8 16.76 -16.24 -3.82
N ILE A 9 17.03 -15.00 -3.41
CA ILE A 9 16.80 -14.49 -2.04
C ILE A 9 15.33 -14.70 -1.60
N LEU A 10 14.44 -14.91 -2.58
CA LEU A 10 13.04 -15.23 -2.40
C LEU A 10 12.71 -16.68 -2.80
N ASP A 11 13.60 -17.63 -2.53
CA ASP A 11 13.28 -19.06 -2.64
C ASP A 11 11.98 -19.36 -1.87
N ASN A 12 11.08 -20.09 -2.53
CA ASN A 12 9.73 -20.44 -2.07
C ASN A 12 8.82 -19.23 -1.79
N TRP A 13 8.98 -18.12 -2.53
CA TRP A 13 8.02 -17.01 -2.50
C TRP A 13 6.92 -17.18 -3.54
N ASN A 14 5.68 -17.34 -3.07
CA ASN A 14 4.55 -17.76 -3.91
C ASN A 14 3.67 -16.61 -4.42
N TYR A 15 4.03 -15.35 -4.12
CA TYR A 15 3.18 -14.19 -4.39
C TYR A 15 3.79 -13.30 -5.48
N PRO A 16 3.02 -12.84 -6.48
CA PRO A 16 3.52 -11.93 -7.51
C PRO A 16 4.13 -10.66 -6.91
N PHE A 17 5.33 -10.28 -7.33
CA PHE A 17 6.08 -9.18 -6.74
C PHE A 17 6.82 -8.35 -7.80
N VAL A 18 7.19 -7.13 -7.40
CA VAL A 18 8.14 -6.28 -8.13
C VAL A 18 9.24 -5.84 -7.17
N ILE A 19 10.47 -5.92 -7.65
CA ILE A 19 11.68 -5.48 -6.94
C ILE A 19 12.52 -4.65 -7.90
N ASN A 20 12.97 -3.50 -7.42
CA ASN A 20 14.00 -2.70 -8.05
C ASN A 20 15.11 -2.40 -7.05
N ARG A 21 16.35 -2.68 -7.44
CA ARG A 21 17.55 -2.38 -6.68
C ARG A 21 18.43 -1.47 -7.52
N ASN A 22 18.52 -0.22 -7.11
CA ASN A 22 19.46 0.77 -7.63
C ASN A 22 20.66 0.86 -6.67
N PRO A 23 21.89 0.51 -7.12
CA PRO A 23 23.07 0.50 -6.25
C PRO A 23 23.45 1.89 -5.72
N PHE A 24 22.96 2.96 -6.35
CA PHE A 24 23.18 4.34 -5.91
C PHE A 24 22.13 4.82 -4.89
N SER A 25 21.11 4.01 -4.59
CA SER A 25 20.10 4.33 -3.58
C SER A 25 20.36 3.56 -2.28
N LYS A 26 20.42 4.30 -1.16
CA LYS A 26 20.42 3.73 0.19
C LYS A 26 19.02 3.61 0.79
N ILE A 27 18.00 4.15 0.11
CA ILE A 27 16.64 4.22 0.61
C ILE A 27 15.87 2.99 0.11
N HIS A 28 15.27 2.23 1.03
CA HIS A 28 14.42 1.09 0.71
C HIS A 28 12.95 1.43 0.97
N ILE A 29 12.13 1.44 -0.06
CA ILE A 29 10.68 1.69 0.07
C ILE A 29 9.90 0.40 -0.16
N VAL A 30 9.13 -0.02 0.84
CA VAL A 30 8.24 -1.17 0.75
C VAL A 30 6.80 -0.65 0.64
N PHE A 31 6.14 -1.00 -0.45
CA PHE A 31 4.79 -0.58 -0.76
C PHE A 31 3.78 -1.65 -0.35
N CYS A 32 2.74 -1.24 0.39
CA CYS A 32 1.63 -2.08 0.84
C CYS A 32 0.35 -1.63 0.12
N HIS A 33 -0.16 -2.47 -0.78
CA HIS A 33 -1.37 -2.15 -1.55
C HIS A 33 -2.67 -2.29 -0.73
N GLY A 34 -3.75 -1.71 -1.24
CA GLY A 34 -5.08 -1.79 -0.64
C GLY A 34 -5.84 -3.06 -1.01
N PHE A 35 -7.06 -3.21 -0.49
CA PHE A 35 -7.93 -4.35 -0.77
C PHE A 35 -8.19 -4.53 -2.27
N ASN A 36 -8.13 -5.79 -2.73
CA ASN A 36 -8.30 -6.23 -4.11
C ASN A 36 -7.41 -5.49 -5.14
N SER A 37 -6.20 -5.11 -4.72
CA SER A 37 -5.19 -4.48 -5.57
C SER A 37 -3.99 -5.41 -5.77
N ASN A 38 -2.89 -4.91 -6.34
CA ASN A 38 -1.71 -5.70 -6.63
C ASN A 38 -0.40 -4.92 -6.46
N HIS A 39 0.71 -5.65 -6.63
CA HIS A 39 2.07 -5.14 -6.45
C HIS A 39 2.43 -3.93 -7.34
N ASN A 40 1.74 -3.70 -8.48
CA ASN A 40 2.04 -2.65 -9.44
C ASN A 40 1.23 -1.36 -9.27
N VAL A 41 0.31 -1.29 -8.29
CA VAL A 41 -0.59 -0.13 -8.14
C VAL A 41 0.13 1.21 -7.92
N PHE A 42 1.38 1.17 -7.45
CA PHE A 42 2.20 2.36 -7.20
C PHE A 42 3.12 2.75 -8.38
N SER A 43 3.05 2.08 -9.53
CA SER A 43 3.98 2.28 -10.66
C SER A 43 4.10 3.74 -11.09
N SER A 44 2.98 4.44 -11.30
CA SER A 44 3.00 5.86 -11.70
C SER A 44 3.65 6.78 -10.64
N THR A 45 3.43 6.49 -9.35
CA THR A 45 4.08 7.21 -8.26
C THR A 45 5.58 6.93 -8.24
N ILE A 46 5.97 5.66 -8.41
CA ILE A 46 7.36 5.21 -8.48
C ILE A 46 8.07 5.88 -9.66
N ASP A 47 7.47 5.90 -10.85
CA ASP A 47 8.00 6.54 -12.06
C ASP A 47 8.21 8.05 -11.89
N SER A 48 7.33 8.69 -11.11
CA SER A 48 7.45 10.12 -10.82
C SER A 48 8.57 10.43 -9.82
N ILE A 49 8.80 9.53 -8.86
CA ILE A 49 9.88 9.66 -7.86
C ILE A 49 11.24 9.32 -8.49
N SER A 50 11.31 8.26 -9.30
CA SER A 50 12.54 7.75 -9.89
C SER A 50 13.20 8.73 -10.87
N LYS A 51 12.40 9.62 -11.48
CA LYS A 51 12.90 10.75 -12.29
C LYS A 51 13.66 11.81 -11.50
N LYS A 52 13.50 11.86 -10.18
CA LYS A 52 14.09 12.88 -9.30
C LYS A 52 15.22 12.33 -8.45
N ILE A 53 15.08 11.10 -7.95
CA ILE A 53 16.03 10.46 -7.06
C ILE A 53 16.16 8.95 -7.37
N PRO A 54 17.35 8.35 -7.21
CA PRO A 54 17.50 6.91 -7.29
C PRO A 54 16.75 6.22 -6.14
N LEU A 55 16.02 5.14 -6.44
CA LEU A 55 15.10 4.49 -5.51
C LEU A 55 15.24 2.97 -5.54
N ASN A 56 15.35 2.33 -4.37
CA ASN A 56 15.02 0.92 -4.22
C ASN A 56 13.55 0.76 -3.82
N TYR A 57 12.80 -0.06 -4.54
CA TYR A 57 11.40 -0.31 -4.22
C TYR A 57 11.05 -1.79 -4.26
N TYR A 58 10.10 -2.16 -3.41
CA TYR A 58 9.68 -3.53 -3.19
C TYR A 58 8.18 -3.56 -2.96
N SER A 59 7.48 -4.47 -3.61
CA SER A 59 6.04 -4.65 -3.46
C SER A 59 5.67 -6.07 -3.85
N PHE A 60 4.69 -6.66 -3.18
CA PHE A 60 4.13 -7.95 -3.55
C PHE A 60 2.61 -7.93 -3.40
N THR A 61 1.95 -8.89 -4.05
CA THR A 61 0.51 -9.04 -4.02
C THR A 61 0.11 -9.90 -2.84
N LEU A 62 -0.66 -9.35 -1.92
CA LEU A 62 -1.17 -10.07 -0.77
C LEU A 62 -2.04 -11.26 -1.20
N PRO A 63 -2.01 -12.40 -0.48
CA PRO A 63 -2.93 -13.51 -0.71
C PRO A 63 -4.38 -13.03 -0.77
N GLY A 64 -5.19 -13.63 -1.65
CA GLY A 64 -6.61 -13.30 -1.80
C GLY A 64 -6.88 -11.99 -2.55
N ASN A 65 -5.84 -11.30 -3.04
CA ASN A 65 -5.98 -10.06 -3.79
C ASN A 65 -5.56 -10.26 -5.25
N ASN A 66 -6.29 -9.62 -6.18
CA ASN A 66 -5.99 -9.67 -7.62
C ASN A 66 -5.80 -11.12 -8.13
N LEU A 67 -6.74 -12.00 -7.77
CA LEU A 67 -6.77 -13.43 -8.12
C LEU A 67 -5.59 -14.27 -7.56
N THR A 68 -4.79 -13.72 -6.66
CA THR A 68 -3.74 -14.47 -5.97
C THR A 68 -4.39 -15.47 -5.01
N PRO A 69 -4.13 -16.78 -5.12
CA PRO A 69 -4.73 -17.79 -4.25
C PRO A 69 -4.46 -17.53 -2.77
N ALA A 70 -5.41 -17.92 -1.92
CA ALA A 70 -5.27 -17.88 -0.48
C ALA A 70 -6.16 -18.93 0.20
N SER A 71 -5.71 -19.45 1.33
CA SER A 71 -6.55 -20.17 2.29
C SER A 71 -7.19 -19.20 3.28
N GLU A 72 -8.26 -19.61 3.95
CA GLU A 72 -9.02 -18.75 4.86
C GLU A 72 -8.16 -18.19 6.01
N ASP A 73 -7.21 -18.98 6.50
CA ASP A 73 -6.25 -18.62 7.54
C ASP A 73 -5.16 -17.63 7.07
N GLN A 74 -5.23 -17.16 5.83
CA GLN A 74 -4.36 -16.10 5.30
C GLN A 74 -5.08 -14.76 5.15
N LEU A 75 -6.41 -14.72 5.29
CA LEU A 75 -7.25 -13.59 4.91
C LEU A 75 -7.49 -12.58 6.04
N TYR A 76 -6.44 -12.17 6.75
CA TYR A 76 -6.55 -11.16 7.81
C TYR A 76 -5.30 -10.27 7.92
N LEU A 77 -5.47 -9.11 8.57
CA LEU A 77 -4.47 -8.04 8.57
C LEU A 77 -3.15 -8.44 9.23
N GLU A 78 -3.23 -9.22 10.31
CA GLU A 78 -2.07 -9.68 11.05
C GLU A 78 -1.23 -10.64 10.20
N TYR A 79 -1.86 -11.57 9.45
CA TYR A 79 -1.16 -12.43 8.49
C TYR A 79 -0.45 -11.62 7.42
N TYR A 80 -1.12 -10.63 6.83
CA TYR A 80 -0.50 -9.76 5.83
C TYR A 80 0.70 -8.97 6.38
N ALA A 81 0.63 -8.52 7.63
CA ALA A 81 1.74 -7.86 8.30
C ALA A 81 2.92 -8.81 8.55
N ASP A 82 2.66 -10.02 9.05
CA ASP A 82 3.70 -11.04 9.28
C ASP A 82 4.35 -11.52 7.98
N LEU A 83 3.55 -11.67 6.93
CA LEU A 83 4.04 -11.99 5.59
C LEU A 83 4.95 -10.88 5.03
N THR A 84 4.57 -9.62 5.21
CA THR A 84 5.38 -8.48 4.76
C THR A 84 6.65 -8.33 5.60
N VAL A 85 6.61 -8.59 6.90
CA VAL A 85 7.81 -8.67 7.74
C VAL A 85 8.75 -9.76 7.24
N SER A 86 8.21 -10.92 6.87
CA SER A 86 8.99 -12.02 6.30
C SER A 86 9.62 -11.63 4.97
N PHE A 87 8.90 -10.92 4.11
CA PHE A 87 9.42 -10.35 2.86
C PHE A 87 10.60 -9.41 3.10
N ILE A 88 10.44 -8.45 4.02
CA ILE A 88 11.48 -7.48 4.42
C ILE A 88 12.74 -8.19 4.93
N LYS A 89 12.55 -9.18 5.82
CA LYS A 89 13.64 -9.94 6.42
C LYS A 89 14.36 -10.82 5.41
N LYS A 90 13.63 -11.57 4.56
CA LYS A 90 14.24 -12.40 3.50
C LYS A 90 15.12 -11.56 2.58
N LEU A 91 14.67 -10.36 2.23
CA LEU A 91 15.42 -9.44 1.38
C LEU A 91 16.59 -8.73 2.10
N ASN A 92 16.78 -8.97 3.40
CA ASN A 92 17.79 -8.32 4.24
C ASN A 92 17.73 -6.78 4.17
N LEU A 93 16.52 -6.21 4.07
CA LEU A 93 16.36 -4.76 3.98
C LEU A 93 16.66 -4.11 5.34
N LYS A 94 17.31 -2.95 5.31
CA LYS A 94 17.56 -2.07 6.46
C LYS A 94 17.01 -0.68 6.14
N GLU A 95 16.74 0.11 7.18
CA GLU A 95 16.27 1.50 7.02
C GLU A 95 15.06 1.64 6.06
N VAL A 96 14.03 0.85 6.33
CA VAL A 96 12.86 0.72 5.45
C VAL A 96 11.89 1.87 5.66
N ILE A 97 11.43 2.46 4.56
CA ILE A 97 10.25 3.33 4.51
C ILE A 97 9.06 2.47 4.09
N LEU A 98 7.99 2.50 4.88
CA LEU A 98 6.72 1.87 4.52
C LEU A 98 5.81 2.89 3.86
N VAL A 99 5.21 2.52 2.72
CA VAL A 99 4.14 3.29 2.07
C VAL A 99 2.91 2.41 1.98
N GLY A 100 1.83 2.80 2.66
CA GLY A 100 0.60 2.01 2.69
C GLY A 100 -0.61 2.79 2.20
N HIS A 101 -1.39 2.19 1.31
CA HIS A 101 -2.68 2.74 0.84
C HIS A 101 -3.86 1.97 1.40
N SER A 102 -4.89 2.65 1.94
CA SER A 102 -6.12 2.02 2.42
C SER A 102 -5.83 0.90 3.43
N MET A 103 -6.24 -0.34 3.14
CA MET A 103 -5.88 -1.54 3.93
C MET A 103 -4.36 -1.67 4.14
N GLY A 104 -3.55 -1.35 3.12
CA GLY A 104 -2.10 -1.37 3.19
C GLY A 104 -1.50 -0.40 4.21
N ALA A 105 -2.20 0.68 4.55
CA ALA A 105 -1.79 1.57 5.63
C ALA A 105 -1.97 0.94 7.02
N ALA A 106 -3.08 0.21 7.23
CA ALA A 106 -3.27 -0.57 8.45
C ALA A 106 -2.17 -1.63 8.60
N ILE A 107 -1.86 -2.33 7.50
CA ILE A 107 -0.78 -3.31 7.44
C ILE A 107 0.57 -2.65 7.78
N ALA A 108 0.88 -1.48 7.21
CA ALA A 108 2.10 -0.73 7.51
C ALA A 108 2.25 -0.39 9.00
N ALA A 109 1.17 0.03 9.67
CA ALA A 109 1.18 0.25 11.11
C ALA A 109 1.46 -1.04 11.91
N LEU A 110 0.87 -2.16 11.48
CA LEU A 110 1.09 -3.48 12.09
C LEU A 110 2.50 -4.02 11.88
N ILE A 111 3.14 -3.71 10.74
CA ILE A 111 4.55 -4.04 10.46
C ILE A 111 5.46 -3.26 11.41
N TYR A 112 5.22 -1.95 11.58
CA TYR A 112 6.01 -1.12 12.49
C TYR A 112 5.99 -1.66 13.92
N LYS A 113 4.83 -2.12 14.41
CA LYS A 113 4.71 -2.76 15.73
C LYS A 113 5.61 -4.00 15.89
N ARG A 114 5.87 -4.74 14.80
CA ARG A 114 6.66 -5.99 14.80
C ARG A 114 8.16 -5.76 14.66
N ILE A 115 8.58 -4.79 13.84
CA ILE A 115 9.99 -4.52 13.52
C ILE A 115 10.36 -3.04 13.61
N PRO A 116 10.07 -2.34 14.73
CA PRO A 116 10.17 -0.88 14.81
C PRO A 116 11.59 -0.36 14.54
N LYS A 117 12.62 -1.13 14.91
CA LYS A 117 14.03 -0.78 14.67
C LYS A 117 14.45 -0.78 13.19
N MET A 118 13.70 -1.47 12.32
CA MET A 118 14.01 -1.55 10.89
C MET A 118 13.29 -0.48 10.07
N ILE A 119 12.29 0.20 10.64
CA ILE A 119 11.43 1.14 9.93
C ILE A 119 11.81 2.57 10.31
N VAL A 120 12.24 3.36 9.33
CA VAL A 120 12.66 4.76 9.56
C VAL A 120 11.54 5.76 9.31
N LYS A 121 10.52 5.39 8.51
CA LYS A 121 9.37 6.25 8.21
C LYS A 121 8.18 5.43 7.74
N ILE A 122 6.99 5.95 7.99
CA ILE A 122 5.74 5.42 7.46
C ILE A 122 4.99 6.55 6.75
N VAL A 123 4.49 6.27 5.55
CA VAL A 123 3.63 7.16 4.76
C VAL A 123 2.27 6.49 4.59
N PHE A 124 1.23 7.15 5.08
CA PHE A 124 -0.14 6.68 4.95
C PHE A 124 -0.87 7.43 3.83
N ILE A 125 -1.53 6.67 2.95
CA ILE A 125 -2.37 7.20 1.87
C ILE A 125 -3.78 6.68 2.09
N ALA A 126 -4.73 7.60 2.34
CA ALA A 126 -6.13 7.27 2.62
C ALA A 126 -6.32 6.05 3.57
N PRO A 127 -5.74 6.10 4.78
CA PRO A 127 -5.54 4.90 5.60
C PRO A 127 -6.85 4.27 6.08
N MET A 128 -6.91 2.94 6.07
CA MET A 128 -7.88 2.21 6.89
C MET A 128 -7.44 2.29 8.35
N ASN A 129 -8.25 2.89 9.21
CA ASN A 129 -7.96 3.01 10.63
C ASN A 129 -9.25 2.91 11.45
N LYS A 130 -9.12 2.65 12.76
CA LYS A 130 -10.30 2.53 13.64
C LYS A 130 -11.12 3.81 13.74
N ALA A 131 -10.51 4.98 13.58
CA ALA A 131 -11.23 6.26 13.62
C ALA A 131 -12.21 6.43 12.44
N ASN A 132 -12.03 5.66 11.35
CA ASN A 132 -12.96 5.65 10.22
C ASN A 132 -14.15 4.70 10.41
N LEU A 133 -14.13 3.81 11.42
CA LEU A 133 -15.24 2.86 11.68
C LEU A 133 -16.61 3.54 11.86
N PRO A 134 -16.75 4.66 12.61
CA PRO A 134 -18.02 5.36 12.72
C PRO A 134 -18.57 5.86 11.38
N LEU A 135 -17.71 6.06 10.39
CA LEU A 135 -18.10 6.48 9.05
C LEU A 135 -18.48 5.29 8.16
N LYS A 136 -18.30 4.04 8.59
CA LYS A 136 -18.56 2.83 7.78
C LYS A 136 -19.96 2.85 7.16
N ASP A 137 -21.00 3.02 7.97
CA ASP A 137 -22.38 2.95 7.48
C ASP A 137 -22.70 4.12 6.54
N PHE A 138 -22.13 5.30 6.83
CA PHE A 138 -22.21 6.46 5.94
C PHE A 138 -21.53 6.18 4.59
N PHE A 139 -20.31 5.62 4.59
CA PHE A 139 -19.59 5.23 3.36
C PHE A 139 -20.36 4.15 2.60
N MET A 140 -20.80 3.09 3.27
CA MET A 140 -21.55 2.00 2.63
C MET A 140 -22.84 2.51 1.97
N LYS A 141 -23.56 3.41 2.65
CA LYS A 141 -24.79 4.00 2.13
C LYS A 141 -24.56 4.98 0.98
N ASN A 142 -23.51 5.78 1.01
CA ASN A 142 -23.35 6.90 0.06
C ASN A 142 -22.34 6.65 -1.07
N PHE A 143 -21.33 5.81 -0.84
CA PHE A 143 -20.22 5.57 -1.79
C PHE A 143 -20.51 4.42 -2.76
N PHE A 144 -21.31 3.43 -2.34
CA PHE A 144 -21.58 2.21 -3.13
C PHE A 144 -23.00 2.14 -3.73
N GLN A 145 -23.81 3.18 -3.57
CA GLN A 145 -25.14 3.23 -4.21
C GLN A 145 -25.03 3.55 -5.71
N LYS A 146 -25.51 2.63 -6.55
CA LYS A 146 -25.44 2.67 -8.03
C LYS A 146 -26.36 3.71 -8.72
N HIS A 147 -26.86 4.73 -8.01
CA HIS A 147 -27.71 5.75 -8.61
C HIS A 147 -26.98 7.09 -8.75
N GLN A 148 -26.72 7.50 -10.00
CA GLN A 148 -25.97 8.69 -10.40
C GLN A 148 -26.35 9.98 -9.63
N LYS A 149 -27.64 10.20 -9.33
CA LYS A 149 -28.11 11.41 -8.64
C LYS A 149 -27.62 11.54 -7.18
N LYS A 150 -27.28 10.45 -6.49
CA LYS A 150 -26.77 10.47 -5.11
C LYS A 150 -25.25 10.51 -5.01
N CYS A 151 -24.53 10.15 -6.07
CA CYS A 151 -23.08 10.35 -6.15
C CYS A 151 -22.69 11.84 -6.06
N LEU A 152 -23.59 12.77 -6.40
CA LEU A 152 -23.38 14.22 -6.23
C LEU A 152 -23.16 14.64 -4.77
N ASN A 153 -23.84 13.99 -3.81
CA ASN A 153 -23.65 14.27 -2.38
C ASN A 153 -22.24 13.85 -1.90
N LEU A 154 -21.67 12.83 -2.55
CA LEU A 154 -20.30 12.40 -2.32
C LEU A 154 -19.28 13.42 -2.84
N CYS A 155 -19.51 13.96 -4.04
CA CYS A 155 -18.73 15.06 -4.59
C CYS A 155 -18.83 16.32 -3.72
N GLN A 156 -20.01 16.61 -3.16
CA GLN A 156 -20.18 17.71 -2.20
C GLN A 156 -19.36 17.47 -0.93
N PHE A 157 -19.28 16.25 -0.40
CA PHE A 157 -18.40 15.92 0.73
C PHE A 157 -16.91 16.11 0.40
N MET A 158 -16.45 15.68 -0.78
CA MET A 158 -15.09 15.95 -1.27
C MET A 158 -14.82 17.44 -1.53
N ASN A 159 -15.86 18.22 -1.83
CA ASN A 159 -15.78 19.69 -1.92
C ASN A 159 -15.95 20.36 -0.55
N MET A 160 -16.49 19.69 0.46
CA MET A 160 -16.59 20.20 1.82
C MET A 160 -15.25 20.16 2.54
N THR A 161 -14.35 19.23 2.22
CA THR A 161 -12.93 19.32 2.62
C THR A 161 -12.20 20.45 1.90
N LYS A 162 -12.67 20.88 0.71
CA LYS A 162 -12.23 22.12 0.06
C LYS A 162 -12.87 23.38 0.65
N LYS A 163 -13.87 23.33 1.55
CA LYS A 163 -14.56 24.55 2.00
C LYS A 163 -13.76 25.44 2.97
N ASN A 164 -12.51 25.07 3.29
CA ASN A 164 -11.47 25.98 3.79
C ASN A 164 -10.61 26.62 2.68
N ILE A 165 -10.96 26.40 1.41
CA ILE A 165 -10.36 27.01 0.24
C ILE A 165 -11.52 27.55 -0.59
N LYS A 166 -11.79 28.85 -0.44
CA LYS A 166 -12.57 29.61 -1.43
C LYS A 166 -12.06 29.23 -2.82
N ILE A 167 -12.96 28.90 -3.74
CA ILE A 167 -13.04 29.54 -5.07
C ILE A 167 -14.16 28.90 -5.91
N LEU A 168 -15.09 29.82 -6.24
CA LEU A 168 -15.91 30.05 -7.44
C LEU A 168 -17.02 29.08 -7.85
N ASN A 169 -18.19 29.72 -7.89
CA ASN A 169 -19.47 29.30 -8.42
C ASN A 169 -19.37 28.96 -9.91
N ILE A 170 -19.94 27.83 -10.29
CA ILE A 170 -20.72 27.65 -11.51
C ILE A 170 -21.92 26.79 -11.14
#